data_AF-A0A5S9MA77-F1
#
_entry.id   AF-A0A5S9MA77-F1
#
_cell.length_a   1.000
_cell.length_b   1.000
_cell.length_c   1.000
_cell.angle_alpha   90.00
_cell.angle_beta   90.00
_cell.angle_gamma   90.00
#
_symmetry.space_group_name_H-M   'P 1'
#
loop_
_entity.id
_entity.type
_entity.pdbx_description
1 polymer ?
#
loop_
_entity_poly.entity_id
_entity_poly.type
_entity_poly.pdbx_seq_one_letter_code
_entity_poly.pdbx_strand_id
1 'polypeptide(L)'
;MTQIKVPAKKEGQYSVQTEVFKAMANAQISVDFFNITPSEIVYTVTGAMTEKATSILKDLGYTPIVTTNCAKVSAVGAGIMGVPGVTSKIVTALSEQNIPILQSADSHTTIWVLVNEENMRAAVNALHEVFELSR
;
A
#
# COMPACT_ATOMS: atom_id res chain seq x y z
N MET A 1 -2.75 4.52 9.07
CA MET A 1 -1.65 5.11 8.25
C MET A 1 -2.25 5.83 7.05
N THR A 2 -1.46 6.49 6.20
CA THR A 2 -1.98 7.21 5.02
C THR A 2 -1.27 6.73 3.76
N GLN A 3 -2.04 6.39 2.72
CA GLN A 3 -1.54 6.17 1.36
C GLN A 3 -1.48 7.51 0.61
N ILE A 4 -0.38 7.73 -0.09
CA ILE A 4 -0.17 8.85 -1.00
C ILE A 4 0.15 8.28 -2.38
N LYS A 5 -0.65 8.65 -3.39
CA LYS A 5 -0.37 8.39 -4.80
C LYS A 5 0.08 9.67 -5.47
N VAL A 6 1.20 9.62 -6.17
CA VAL A 6 1.79 10.72 -6.91
C VAL A 6 1.82 10.32 -8.39
N PRO A 7 0.89 10.83 -9.21
CA PRO A 7 0.91 10.61 -10.65
C PRO A 7 2.19 11.18 -11.27
N ALA A 8 2.73 10.50 -12.26
CA ALA A 8 3.85 11.01 -13.06
C ALA A 8 3.40 12.23 -13.86
N LYS A 9 4.22 13.28 -13.91
CA LYS A 9 3.94 14.49 -14.69
C LYS A 9 3.94 14.22 -16.20
N LYS A 10 4.75 13.26 -16.66
CA LYS A 10 4.81 12.74 -18.04
C LYS A 10 5.28 11.28 -18.02
N GLU A 11 4.76 10.44 -18.92
CA GLU A 11 5.23 9.06 -19.08
C GLU A 11 6.73 9.00 -19.44
N GLY A 12 7.46 8.07 -18.82
CA GLY A 12 8.89 7.84 -19.09
C GLY A 12 9.85 8.80 -18.37
N GLN A 13 9.37 9.74 -17.54
CA GLN A 13 10.23 10.57 -16.70
C GLN A 13 10.66 9.83 -15.42
N TYR A 14 11.81 9.16 -15.48
CA TYR A 14 12.45 8.53 -14.30
C TYR A 14 13.01 9.52 -13.26
N SER A 15 12.81 10.84 -13.47
CA SER A 15 13.21 11.87 -12.52
C SER A 15 12.21 12.02 -11.36
N VAL A 16 10.95 11.64 -11.56
CA VAL A 16 9.87 11.82 -10.58
C VAL A 16 10.12 11.00 -9.31
N GLN A 17 10.59 9.76 -9.45
CA GLN A 17 10.91 8.89 -8.30
C GLN A 17 11.98 9.52 -7.43
N THR A 18 13.07 9.97 -8.06
CA THR A 18 14.20 10.56 -7.36
C THR A 18 13.80 11.84 -6.63
N GLU A 19 13.02 12.71 -7.28
CA GLU A 19 12.55 13.97 -6.68
C GLU A 19 11.65 13.73 -5.47
N VAL A 20 10.63 12.86 -5.61
CA VAL A 20 9.66 12.58 -4.55
C VAL A 20 10.32 11.95 -3.32
N PHE A 21 11.12 10.89 -3.50
CA PHE A 21 11.74 10.22 -2.35
C PHE A 21 12.82 11.08 -1.67
N LYS A 22 13.58 11.89 -2.44
CA LYS A 22 14.52 12.86 -1.85
C LYS A 22 13.79 13.92 -1.03
N ALA A 23 12.67 14.43 -1.52
CA ALA A 23 11.89 15.42 -0.79
C ALA A 23 11.36 14.87 0.54
N MET A 24 10.84 13.64 0.54
CA MET A 24 10.40 12.97 1.78
C MET A 24 11.57 12.77 2.76
N ALA A 25 12.71 12.28 2.28
CA ALA A 25 13.90 12.06 3.10
C ALA A 25 14.45 13.37 3.72
N ASN A 26 14.56 14.44 2.92
CA ASN A 26 14.99 15.76 3.38
C ASN A 26 14.05 16.32 4.46
N ALA A 27 12.76 16.01 4.38
CA ALA A 27 11.77 16.41 5.36
C ALA A 27 11.69 15.48 6.59
N GLN A 28 12.57 14.47 6.67
CA GLN A 28 12.59 13.43 7.72
C GLN A 28 11.27 12.65 7.81
N ILE A 29 10.63 12.41 6.65
CA ILE A 29 9.40 11.62 6.55
C ILE A 29 9.80 10.20 6.14
N SER A 30 9.54 9.25 7.02
CA SER A 30 9.71 7.83 6.72
C SER A 30 8.60 7.38 5.77
N VAL A 31 8.99 6.72 4.68
CA VAL A 31 8.11 6.14 3.68
C VAL A 31 8.12 4.62 3.83
N ASP A 32 6.95 3.99 3.81
CA ASP A 32 6.76 2.53 3.82
C ASP A 32 5.84 2.09 2.67
N PHE A 33 5.81 0.80 2.36
CA PHE A 33 4.86 0.15 1.46
C PHE A 33 4.68 0.87 0.12
N PHE A 34 5.78 1.01 -0.62
CA PHE A 34 5.81 1.74 -1.88
C PHE A 34 5.72 0.81 -3.10
N ASN A 35 5.06 1.30 -4.16
CA ASN A 35 5.07 0.74 -5.50
C ASN A 35 5.43 1.85 -6.49
N ILE A 36 6.32 1.55 -7.44
CA ILE A 36 6.73 2.47 -8.49
C ILE A 36 6.29 1.87 -9.81
N THR A 37 5.51 2.63 -10.57
CA THR A 37 5.15 2.30 -11.94
C THR A 37 5.59 3.43 -12.88
N PRO A 38 5.56 3.24 -14.20
CA PRO A 38 5.82 4.33 -15.14
C PRO A 38 4.83 5.50 -15.05
N SER A 39 3.61 5.24 -14.55
CA SER A 39 2.52 6.22 -14.50
C SER A 39 2.33 6.86 -13.13
N GLU A 40 2.75 6.22 -12.03
CA GLU A 40 2.58 6.75 -10.68
C GLU A 40 3.57 6.16 -9.66
N ILE A 41 3.73 6.87 -8.55
CA ILE A 41 4.38 6.37 -7.34
C ILE A 41 3.32 6.30 -6.27
N VAL A 42 3.17 5.14 -5.65
CA VAL A 42 2.30 4.98 -4.48
C VAL A 42 3.16 4.60 -3.29
N TYR A 43 2.88 5.20 -2.14
CA TYR A 43 3.56 4.84 -0.89
C TYR A 43 2.70 5.19 0.31
N THR A 44 3.15 4.78 1.50
CA THR A 44 2.49 5.10 2.76
C THR A 44 3.39 5.91 3.68
N VAL A 45 2.76 6.74 4.51
CA VAL A 45 3.38 7.49 5.60
C VAL A 45 2.56 7.33 6.88
N THR A 46 3.14 7.68 8.02
CA THR A 46 2.38 7.75 9.28
C THR A 46 1.30 8.84 9.17
N GLY A 47 0.17 8.65 9.86
CA GLY A 47 -0.95 9.61 9.79
C GLY A 47 -0.56 11.02 10.22
N ALA A 48 0.36 11.15 11.18
CA ALA A 48 0.91 12.43 11.64
C ALA A 48 1.69 13.20 10.56
N MET A 49 2.24 12.51 9.56
CA MET A 49 3.03 13.12 8.50
C MET A 49 2.21 13.48 7.24
N THR A 50 0.91 13.13 7.21
CA THR A 50 0.03 13.32 6.05
C THR A 50 0.07 14.75 5.49
N GLU A 51 -0.19 15.74 6.36
CA GLU A 51 -0.29 17.15 5.94
C GLU A 51 1.05 17.66 5.42
N LYS A 52 2.13 17.38 6.16
CA LYS A 52 3.50 17.79 5.80
C LYS A 52 3.92 17.19 4.46
N ALA A 53 3.74 15.88 4.27
CA ALA A 53 4.07 15.19 3.03
C ALA A 53 3.27 15.76 1.85
N THR A 54 1.98 15.97 2.04
CA THR A 54 1.08 16.50 1.01
C THR A 54 1.46 17.93 0.60
N SER A 55 1.81 18.80 1.57
CA SER A 55 2.26 20.16 1.28
C SER A 55 3.52 20.18 0.44
N ILE A 56 4.54 19.40 0.83
CA ILE A 56 5.82 19.32 0.09
C ILE A 56 5.60 18.90 -1.37
N LEU A 57 4.74 17.90 -1.60
CA LEU A 57 4.44 17.45 -2.96
C LEU A 57 3.73 18.53 -3.78
N LYS A 58 2.78 19.25 -3.18
CA LYS A 58 2.10 20.38 -3.83
C LYS A 58 3.06 21.51 -4.18
N ASP A 59 4.00 21.83 -3.28
CA ASP A 59 5.02 22.85 -3.51
C ASP A 59 5.98 22.46 -4.66
N LEU A 60 6.22 21.15 -4.83
CA LEU A 60 6.94 20.59 -5.98
C LEU A 60 6.09 20.52 -7.26
N GLY A 61 4.83 20.97 -7.23
CA GLY A 61 3.92 20.99 -8.37
C GLY A 61 3.28 19.64 -8.70
N TYR A 62 3.17 18.73 -7.73
CA TYR A 62 2.41 17.49 -7.86
C TYR A 62 0.99 17.64 -7.27
N THR A 63 0.06 16.84 -7.78
CA THR A 63 -1.32 16.72 -7.25
C THR A 63 -1.50 15.34 -6.63
N PRO A 64 -1.04 15.12 -5.38
CA PRO A 64 -1.14 13.81 -4.77
C PRO A 64 -2.59 13.43 -4.45
N ILE A 65 -2.92 12.16 -4.65
CA ILE A 65 -4.17 11.55 -4.18
C ILE A 65 -3.88 10.95 -2.80
N VAL A 66 -4.64 11.35 -1.79
CA VAL A 66 -4.40 10.99 -0.39
C VAL A 66 -5.57 10.14 0.11
N THR A 67 -5.25 8.94 0.61
CA THR A 67 -6.21 8.07 1.29
C THR A 67 -5.75 7.92 2.73
N THR A 68 -6.46 8.56 3.67
CA THR A 68 -6.18 8.44 5.10
C THR A 68 -6.83 7.19 5.70
N ASN A 69 -6.52 6.91 6.97
CA ASN A 69 -7.12 5.81 7.73
C ASN A 69 -7.02 4.48 6.98
N CYS A 70 -5.80 4.11 6.56
CA CYS A 70 -5.51 2.80 6.00
C CYS A 70 -4.93 1.86 7.06
N ALA A 71 -5.12 0.56 6.87
CA ALA A 71 -4.53 -0.52 7.64
C ALA A 71 -3.80 -1.50 6.73
N LYS A 72 -2.61 -1.95 7.15
CA LYS A 72 -1.82 -2.99 6.48
C LYS A 72 -2.14 -4.33 7.13
N VAL A 73 -2.76 -5.23 6.38
CA VAL A 73 -3.09 -6.60 6.81
C VAL A 73 -2.13 -7.56 6.12
N SER A 74 -1.61 -8.54 6.87
CA SER A 74 -0.58 -9.45 6.37
C SER A 74 -1.01 -10.90 6.58
N ALA A 75 -0.85 -11.73 5.55
CA ALA A 75 -0.91 -13.18 5.67
C ALA A 75 0.52 -13.73 5.65
N VAL A 76 0.92 -14.48 6.69
CA VAL A 76 2.28 -14.99 6.87
C VAL A 76 2.27 -16.51 6.82
N GLY A 77 3.18 -17.13 6.07
CA GLY A 77 3.31 -18.58 5.99
C GLY A 77 4.53 -19.03 5.20
N ALA A 78 5.11 -20.17 5.58
CA ALA A 78 6.31 -20.74 4.95
C ALA A 78 6.10 -21.22 3.49
N GLY A 79 4.84 -21.26 3.01
CA GLY A 79 4.46 -21.74 1.68
C GLY A 79 3.75 -20.68 0.84
N ILE A 80 4.06 -19.40 1.02
CA ILE A 80 3.45 -18.32 0.24
C ILE A 80 4.12 -18.15 -1.14
N MET A 81 5.46 -18.18 -1.18
CA MET A 81 6.19 -18.00 -2.43
C MET A 81 6.12 -19.25 -3.31
N GLY A 82 5.78 -19.04 -4.59
CA GLY A 82 5.81 -20.10 -5.61
C GLY A 82 4.67 -21.11 -5.54
N VAL A 83 3.73 -20.96 -4.58
CA VAL A 83 2.53 -21.80 -4.49
C VAL A 83 1.40 -21.15 -5.29
N PRO A 84 0.96 -21.74 -6.42
CA PRO A 84 -0.14 -21.21 -7.18
C PRO A 84 -1.42 -21.13 -6.35
N GLY A 85 -2.17 -20.05 -6.49
CA GLY A 85 -3.49 -19.89 -5.89
C GLY A 85 -3.53 -19.16 -4.54
N VAL A 86 -2.40 -18.90 -3.87
CA VAL A 86 -2.39 -18.13 -2.61
C VAL A 86 -2.93 -16.71 -2.81
N THR A 87 -2.43 -15.98 -3.81
CA THR A 87 -2.93 -14.64 -4.13
C THR A 87 -4.41 -14.66 -4.55
N SER A 88 -4.81 -15.67 -5.35
CA SER A 88 -6.21 -15.83 -5.77
C SER A 88 -7.14 -16.01 -4.57
N LYS A 89 -6.74 -16.82 -3.59
CA LYS A 89 -7.48 -17.00 -2.32
C LYS A 89 -7.63 -15.69 -1.56
N ILE A 90 -6.55 -14.92 -1.41
CA ILE A 90 -6.55 -13.61 -0.72
C ILE A 90 -7.50 -12.63 -1.41
N VAL A 91 -7.37 -12.47 -2.73
CA VAL A 91 -8.19 -11.53 -3.50
C VAL A 91 -9.66 -11.93 -3.46
N THR A 92 -9.95 -13.23 -3.56
CA THR A 92 -11.32 -13.77 -3.49
C THR A 92 -11.94 -13.49 -2.11
N ALA A 93 -11.24 -13.82 -1.03
CA ALA A 93 -11.72 -13.63 0.35
C ALA A 93 -12.12 -12.18 0.63
N LEU A 94 -11.30 -11.22 0.19
CA LEU A 94 -11.56 -9.80 0.39
C LEU A 94 -12.67 -9.29 -0.53
N SER A 95 -12.73 -9.77 -1.76
CA SER A 95 -13.75 -9.38 -2.74
C SER A 95 -15.15 -9.85 -2.32
N GLU A 96 -15.28 -11.08 -1.79
CA GLU A 96 -16.55 -11.61 -1.27
C GLU A 96 -17.11 -10.80 -0.09
N GLN A 97 -16.22 -10.14 0.67
CA GLN A 97 -16.58 -9.22 1.75
C GLN A 97 -16.74 -7.76 1.27
N ASN A 98 -16.65 -7.49 -0.03
CA ASN A 98 -16.67 -6.15 -0.63
C ASN A 98 -15.58 -5.22 -0.07
N ILE A 99 -14.40 -5.77 0.25
CA ILE A 99 -13.26 -5.01 0.79
C ILE A 99 -12.31 -4.63 -0.37
N PRO A 100 -12.19 -3.34 -0.72
CA PRO A 100 -11.25 -2.92 -1.76
C PRO A 100 -9.79 -3.09 -1.31
N ILE A 101 -8.97 -3.68 -2.17
CA ILE A 101 -7.52 -3.74 -2.00
C ILE A 101 -6.92 -2.45 -2.57
N LEU A 102 -6.34 -1.60 -1.70
CA LEU A 102 -5.77 -0.31 -2.08
C LEU A 102 -4.35 -0.44 -2.64
N GLN A 103 -3.60 -1.42 -2.14
CA GLN A 103 -2.25 -1.80 -2.55
C GLN A 103 -1.98 -3.23 -2.07
N SER A 104 -1.05 -3.92 -2.72
CA SER A 104 -0.55 -5.22 -2.29
C SER A 104 0.93 -5.37 -2.60
N ALA A 105 1.64 -6.12 -1.75
CA ALA A 105 2.99 -6.59 -2.04
C ALA A 105 3.21 -7.95 -1.40
N ASP A 106 4.24 -8.66 -1.81
CA ASP A 106 4.60 -9.95 -1.26
C ASP A 106 6.11 -10.06 -0.97
N SER A 107 6.46 -11.11 -0.26
CA SER A 107 7.82 -11.55 0.02
C SER A 107 7.86 -13.08 -0.01
N HIS A 108 8.99 -13.65 0.42
CA HIS A 108 9.16 -15.10 0.54
C HIS A 108 8.09 -15.76 1.43
N THR A 109 7.64 -15.09 2.49
CA THR A 109 6.80 -15.70 3.52
C THR A 109 5.57 -14.88 3.88
N THR A 110 5.36 -13.74 3.26
CA THR A 110 4.29 -12.81 3.65
C THR A 110 3.68 -12.14 2.43
N ILE A 111 2.34 -12.08 2.39
CA ILE A 111 1.59 -11.18 1.50
C ILE A 111 0.98 -10.08 2.34
N TRP A 112 1.20 -8.83 1.93
CA TRP A 112 0.60 -7.64 2.51
C TRP A 112 -0.47 -7.10 1.60
N VAL A 113 -1.59 -6.68 2.19
CA VAL A 113 -2.63 -5.89 1.54
C VAL A 113 -2.89 -4.65 2.36
N LEU A 114 -3.09 -3.52 1.68
CA LEU A 114 -3.55 -2.28 2.28
C LEU A 114 -5.05 -2.15 2.04
N VAL A 115 -5.80 -1.90 3.10
CA VAL A 115 -7.26 -1.70 3.08
C VAL A 115 -7.61 -0.42 3.84
N ASN A 116 -8.84 0.07 3.69
CA ASN A 116 -9.36 1.08 4.62
C ASN A 116 -9.39 0.50 6.04
N GLU A 117 -9.04 1.29 7.04
CA GLU A 117 -8.91 0.90 8.44
C GLU A 117 -10.23 0.40 9.03
N GLU A 118 -11.36 0.95 8.59
CA GLU A 118 -12.70 0.47 8.93
C GLU A 118 -12.92 -1.01 8.53
N ASN A 119 -12.27 -1.46 7.45
CA ASN A 119 -12.35 -2.84 6.95
C ASN A 119 -11.32 -3.77 7.58
N MET A 120 -10.42 -3.25 8.44
CA MET A 120 -9.30 -4.03 8.98
C MET A 120 -9.76 -5.31 9.65
N ARG A 121 -10.76 -5.24 10.53
CA ARG A 121 -11.26 -6.41 11.27
C ARG A 121 -11.87 -7.46 10.33
N ALA A 122 -12.69 -7.01 9.37
CA ALA A 122 -13.31 -7.90 8.39
C ALA A 122 -12.25 -8.55 7.48
N ALA A 123 -11.24 -7.79 7.05
CA ALA A 123 -10.15 -8.30 6.24
C ALA A 123 -9.32 -9.35 7.01
N VAL A 124 -8.97 -9.09 8.27
CA VAL A 124 -8.26 -10.06 9.12
C VAL A 124 -9.07 -11.36 9.25
N ASN A 125 -10.36 -11.26 9.54
CA ASN A 125 -11.21 -12.43 9.71
C ASN A 125 -11.34 -13.24 8.40
N ALA A 126 -11.59 -12.57 7.27
CA ALA A 126 -11.72 -13.23 5.98
C ALA A 126 -10.44 -13.98 5.57
N LEU A 127 -9.28 -13.37 5.81
CA LEU A 127 -8.00 -14.03 5.53
C LEU A 127 -7.74 -15.19 6.51
N HIS A 128 -8.11 -15.05 7.77
CA HIS A 128 -7.96 -16.11 8.78
C HIS A 128 -8.78 -17.35 8.44
N GLU A 129 -10.03 -17.16 7.96
CA GLU A 129 -10.91 -18.25 7.53
C GLU A 129 -10.36 -19.00 6.32
N VAL A 130 -9.90 -18.29 5.29
CA VAL A 130 -9.44 -18.90 4.04
C VAL A 130 -8.13 -19.66 4.17
N PHE A 131 -7.30 -19.33 5.16
CA PHE A 131 -6.06 -20.05 5.47
C PHE A 131 -6.22 -21.06 6.62
N GLU A 132 -7.45 -21.30 7.08
CA GLU A 132 -7.76 -22.28 8.13
C GLU A 132 -6.91 -22.15 9.40
N LEU A 133 -6.48 -20.92 9.76
CA LEU A 133 -5.57 -20.66 10.89
C LEU A 133 -6.24 -20.88 12.28
N SER A 134 -7.43 -21.48 12.29
CA SER A 134 -8.27 -21.76 13.46
C SER A 134 -8.18 -23.21 13.94
N ARG A 135 -7.16 -23.98 13.52
CA ARG A 135 -6.97 -25.39 13.89
C ARG A 135 -5.66 -25.64 14.60
#